data_AF-A0A7S1D1W6-F1
#
_entry.id   AF-A0A7S1D1W6-F1
#
_cell.length_a   1.000
_cell.length_b   1.000
_cell.length_c   1.000
_cell.angle_alpha   90.00
_cell.angle_beta   90.00
_cell.angle_gamma   90.00
#
_symmetry.space_group_name_H-M   'P 1'
#
loop_
_entity.id
_entity.type
_entity.pdbx_description
1 polymer ?
#
loop_
_entity_poly.entity_id
_entity_poly.type
_entity_poly.pdbx_seq_one_letter_code
_entity_poly.pdbx_strand_id
1 'polypeptide(L)'
;MEHDSYRIYDPSLYSHCIVARKGHFFAVEFCDRETGDPLPVDILVSSLQECIDQADAAGPALALGYLTSDNRDIGAKSRQALIDAGDRQMEERLKIVESGAFLLCLDDEEPASREQ
;
A
#
# COMPACT_ATOMS: atom_id res chain seq x y z
N MET A 1 21.90 -17.28 -10.43
CA MET A 1 20.70 -17.50 -9.60
C MET A 1 20.29 -16.13 -9.12
N GLU A 2 19.16 -15.64 -9.58
CA GLU A 2 18.59 -14.38 -9.11
C GLU A 2 18.00 -14.67 -7.73
N HIS A 3 18.39 -13.89 -6.73
CA HIS A 3 17.95 -14.06 -5.35
C HIS A 3 17.19 -12.83 -4.92
N ASP A 4 16.15 -13.03 -4.13
CA ASP A 4 15.39 -11.95 -3.56
C ASP A 4 16.25 -11.10 -2.63
N SER A 5 16.02 -9.79 -2.68
CA SER A 5 16.64 -8.82 -1.78
C SER A 5 15.58 -8.20 -0.87
N TYR A 6 16.02 -7.68 0.26
CA TYR A 6 15.17 -6.91 1.18
C TYR A 6 15.72 -5.49 1.29
N ARG A 7 14.83 -4.54 1.63
CA ARG A 7 15.17 -3.14 1.87
C ARG A 7 14.66 -2.77 3.25
N ILE A 8 15.50 -2.11 4.04
CA ILE A 8 15.12 -1.52 5.31
C ILE A 8 15.15 -0.01 5.11
N TYR A 9 14.03 0.64 5.40
CA TYR A 9 13.90 2.08 5.33
C TYR A 9 14.11 2.67 6.73
N ASP A 10 14.68 3.87 6.80
CA ASP A 10 14.90 4.57 8.05
C ASP A 10 13.54 5.03 8.62
N PRO A 11 13.08 4.50 9.77
CA PRO A 11 11.78 4.85 10.32
C PRO A 11 11.66 6.32 10.74
N SER A 12 12.78 7.04 10.89
CA SER A 12 12.75 8.49 11.15
C SER A 12 12.41 9.34 9.93
N LEU A 13 12.50 8.75 8.72
CA LEU A 13 12.21 9.43 7.45
C LEU A 13 10.82 9.09 6.89
N TYR A 14 10.15 8.06 7.43
CA TYR A 14 8.91 7.51 6.90
C TYR A 14 7.91 7.24 8.02
N SER A 15 7.01 8.22 8.24
CA SER A 15 5.95 8.17 9.27
C SER A 15 4.56 7.92 8.66
N HIS A 16 4.51 7.11 7.61
CA HIS A 16 3.29 6.75 6.90
C HIS A 16 3.06 5.24 6.88
N CYS A 17 1.80 4.84 6.81
CA CYS A 17 1.38 3.49 6.47
C CYS A 17 0.77 3.48 5.07
N ILE A 18 0.64 2.29 4.50
CA ILE A 18 -0.09 2.09 3.27
C ILE A 18 -1.44 1.48 3.59
N VAL A 19 -2.51 2.05 3.04
CA VAL A 19 -3.87 1.53 3.13
C VAL A 19 -4.24 0.92 1.80
N ALA A 20 -4.65 -0.35 1.79
CA ALA A 20 -5.14 -1.05 0.62
C ALA A 20 -6.66 -1.24 0.69
N ARG A 21 -7.35 -0.86 -0.39
CA ARG A 21 -8.82 -0.99 -0.51
C ARG A 21 -9.20 -1.24 -1.97
N LYS A 22 -9.86 -2.36 -2.27
CA LYS A 22 -10.32 -2.72 -3.64
C LYS A 22 -9.25 -2.56 -4.73
N GLY A 23 -8.01 -2.94 -4.41
CA GLY A 23 -6.86 -2.84 -5.32
C GLY A 23 -6.21 -1.45 -5.42
N HIS A 24 -6.74 -0.44 -4.74
CA HIS A 24 -6.13 0.88 -4.60
C HIS A 24 -5.22 0.92 -3.38
N PHE A 25 -4.16 1.73 -3.46
CA PHE A 25 -3.18 1.94 -2.40
C PHE A 25 -3.06 3.43 -2.08
N PHE A 26 -3.14 3.77 -0.80
CA PHE A 26 -3.04 5.15 -0.31
C PHE A 26 -1.93 5.23 0.74
N ALA A 27 -1.14 6.31 0.72
CA ALA A 27 -0.21 6.61 1.80
C ALA A 27 -0.92 7.50 2.82
N VAL A 28 -0.91 7.09 4.08
CA VAL A 28 -1.55 7.81 5.19
C VAL A 28 -0.50 8.07 6.27
N GLU A 29 -0.27 9.33 6.58
CA GLU A 29 0.58 9.72 7.70
C GLU A 29 -0.10 9.32 9.02
N PHE A 30 0.67 8.82 9.99
CA PHE A 30 0.17 8.52 11.33
C PHE A 30 0.83 9.35 12.42
N CYS A 31 1.88 10.10 12.08
CA CYS A 31 2.50 11.11 12.95
C CYS A 31 2.51 12.47 12.28
N ASP A 32 2.49 13.52 13.08
CA ASP A 32 2.79 14.87 12.63
C ASP A 32 4.24 14.97 12.17
N ARG A 33 4.49 15.61 11.02
CA ARG A 33 5.83 15.69 10.42
C ARG A 33 6.74 16.71 11.10
N GLU A 34 6.18 17.70 11.79
CA GLU A 34 6.95 18.73 12.48
C GLU A 34 7.28 18.31 13.92
N THR A 35 6.31 17.73 14.64
CA THR A 35 6.48 17.34 16.04
C THR A 35 6.89 15.88 16.23
N GLY A 36 6.55 15.00 15.29
CA GLY A 36 6.74 13.55 15.41
C GLY A 36 5.69 12.86 16.30
N ASP A 37 4.73 13.60 16.84
CA ASP A 37 3.69 13.04 17.70
C ASP A 37 2.65 12.26 16.89
N PRO A 38 2.04 11.20 17.45
CA PRO A 38 0.95 10.49 16.80
C PRO A 38 -0.24 11.43 16.49
N LEU A 39 -0.82 11.28 15.31
CA LEU A 39 -2.03 12.02 14.95
C LEU A 39 -3.21 11.60 15.83
N PRO A 40 -4.17 12.52 16.10
CA PRO A 40 -5.38 12.19 16.84
C PRO A 40 -6.19 11.08 16.16
N VAL A 41 -6.87 10.28 16.97
CA VAL A 41 -7.66 9.13 16.49
C VAL A 41 -8.76 9.57 15.51
N ASP A 42 -9.41 10.71 15.74
CA ASP A 42 -10.45 11.23 14.85
C ASP A 42 -9.88 11.55 13.46
N ILE A 43 -8.69 12.14 13.37
CA ILE A 43 -8.01 12.43 12.12
C ILE A 43 -7.67 11.13 11.37
N LEU A 44 -7.12 10.13 12.08
CA LEU A 44 -6.81 8.83 11.50
C LEU A 44 -8.07 8.16 10.94
N VAL A 45 -9.17 8.16 11.69
CA VAL A 45 -10.46 7.60 11.25
C VAL A 45 -10.97 8.34 10.03
N SER A 46 -10.91 9.67 10.00
CA SER A 46 -11.30 10.46 8.83
C SER A 46 -10.45 10.13 7.61
N SER A 47 -9.12 10.03 7.74
CA SER A 47 -8.25 9.66 6.62
C SER A 47 -8.53 8.25 6.08
N LEU A 48 -8.83 7.29 6.96
CA LEU A 48 -9.24 5.95 6.55
C LEU A 48 -10.58 5.97 5.81
N GLN A 49 -11.55 6.77 6.28
CA GLN A 49 -12.83 6.93 5.61
C GLN A 49 -12.67 7.55 4.22
N GLU A 50 -11.80 8.56 4.07
CA GLU A 50 -11.48 9.14 2.76
C GLU A 50 -10.87 8.11 1.80
N CYS A 51 -10.00 7.23 2.29
CA CYS A 51 -9.44 6.14 1.48
C CYS A 51 -10.55 5.19 0.99
N ILE A 52 -11.52 4.86 1.85
CA ILE A 52 -12.67 4.02 1.49
C ILE A 52 -13.51 4.72 0.43
N ASP A 53 -13.90 5.97 0.67
CA ASP A 53 -14.78 6.73 -0.21
C ASP A 53 -14.15 6.93 -1.60
N GLN A 54 -12.85 7.24 -1.65
CA GLN A 54 -12.11 7.39 -2.91
C GLN A 54 -12.01 6.07 -3.68
N ALA A 55 -11.68 4.97 -3.00
CA ALA A 55 -11.57 3.66 -3.65
C ALA A 55 -12.93 3.17 -4.18
N ASP A 56 -14.00 3.37 -3.40
CA ASP A 56 -15.36 2.96 -3.78
C ASP A 56 -15.90 3.81 -4.95
N ALA A 57 -15.54 5.10 -5.02
CA ALA A 57 -15.91 5.99 -6.13
C ALA A 57 -15.08 5.74 -7.41
N ALA A 58 -13.81 5.34 -7.30
CA ALA A 58 -12.90 5.14 -8.43
C ALA A 58 -13.19 3.87 -9.26
N GLY A 59 -13.96 2.92 -8.72
CA GLY A 59 -14.23 1.64 -9.36
C GLY A 59 -13.02 0.68 -9.29
N PRO A 60 -13.05 -0.46 -10.01
CA PRO A 60 -12.02 -1.49 -9.88
C PRO A 60 -10.66 -1.01 -10.39
N ALA A 61 -9.63 -1.10 -9.54
CA ALA A 61 -8.24 -0.84 -9.89
C ALA A 61 -7.56 -2.08 -10.50
N LEU A 62 -6.44 -1.85 -11.19
CA LEU A 62 -5.51 -2.92 -11.54
C LEU A 62 -5.01 -3.55 -10.23
N ALA A 63 -5.13 -4.87 -10.10
CA ALA A 63 -4.73 -5.60 -8.89
C ALA A 63 -3.20 -5.65 -8.75
N LEU A 64 -2.57 -4.54 -8.38
CA LEU A 64 -1.11 -4.44 -8.19
C LEU A 64 -0.62 -5.40 -7.09
N GLY A 65 -1.47 -5.74 -6.10
CA GLY A 65 -1.17 -6.77 -5.09
C GLY A 65 -1.05 -8.19 -5.65
N TYR A 66 -1.52 -8.45 -6.87
CA TYR A 66 -1.28 -9.74 -7.54
C TYR A 66 0.21 -9.90 -7.92
N LEU A 67 0.91 -8.79 -8.20
CA LEU A 67 2.32 -8.79 -8.58
C LEU A 67 3.23 -9.33 -7.47
N THR A 68 2.81 -9.21 -6.21
CA THR A 68 3.54 -9.72 -5.04
C THR A 68 3.14 -11.14 -4.65
N SER A 69 2.09 -11.69 -5.27
CA SER A 69 1.52 -13.01 -4.96
C SER A 69 1.93 -14.10 -5.98
N ASP A 70 2.53 -13.70 -7.10
CA ASP A 70 2.93 -14.61 -8.18
C ASP A 70 4.31 -15.27 -7.92
N ASN A 71 4.71 -16.19 -8.79
CA ASN A 71 6.05 -16.77 -8.80
C ASN A 71 7.11 -15.66 -8.77
N ARG A 72 8.18 -15.81 -7.95
CA ARG A 72 9.20 -14.77 -7.73
C ARG A 72 9.83 -14.24 -9.03
N ASP A 73 10.04 -15.11 -10.02
CA ASP A 73 10.56 -14.72 -11.33
C ASP A 73 9.54 -13.91 -12.15
N ILE A 74 8.25 -14.24 -12.00
CA ILE A 74 7.14 -13.54 -12.66
C ILE A 74 6.88 -12.20 -11.97
N GLY A 75 6.92 -12.14 -10.64
CA GLY A 75 6.78 -10.93 -9.85
C GLY A 75 7.88 -9.91 -10.17
N ALA A 76 9.14 -10.35 -10.26
CA ALA A 76 10.26 -9.48 -10.65
C ALA A 76 10.07 -8.89 -12.05
N LYS A 77 9.71 -9.72 -13.04
CA LYS A 77 9.44 -9.25 -14.42
C LYS A 77 8.25 -8.32 -14.49
N SER A 78 7.19 -8.62 -13.76
CA SER A 78 5.97 -7.82 -13.77
C SER A 78 6.17 -6.47 -13.05
N ARG A 79 6.99 -6.43 -12.00
CA ARG A 79 7.45 -5.17 -11.36
C ARG A 79 8.25 -4.31 -12.33
N GLN A 80 9.19 -4.89 -13.08
CA GLN A 80 9.95 -4.15 -14.09
C GLN A 80 9.03 -3.67 -15.21
N ALA A 81 8.12 -4.50 -15.71
CA ALA A 81 7.15 -4.13 -16.72
C ALA A 81 6.23 -2.99 -16.24
N LEU A 82 5.84 -2.97 -14.97
CA LEU A 82 5.07 -1.87 -14.37
C LEU A 82 5.85 -0.55 -14.38
N ILE A 83 7.15 -0.59 -14.05
CA ILE A 83 8.03 0.58 -14.10
C ILE A 83 8.17 1.07 -15.55
N ASP A 84 8.46 0.16 -16.47
CA ASP A 84 8.69 0.48 -17.88
C ASP A 84 7.44 1.02 -18.58
N ALA A 85 6.25 0.54 -18.18
CA ALA A 85 4.95 1.00 -18.70
C ALA A 85 4.42 2.25 -17.98
N GLY A 86 4.97 2.58 -16.80
CA GLY A 86 4.54 3.69 -15.97
C GLY A 86 5.04 5.05 -16.47
N ASP A 87 4.56 6.11 -15.81
CA ASP A 87 5.17 7.43 -15.97
C ASP A 87 6.52 7.49 -15.24
N ARG A 88 7.28 8.58 -15.43
CA ARG A 88 8.58 8.80 -14.77
C ARG A 88 8.50 8.71 -13.23
N GLN A 89 7.31 8.84 -12.65
CA GLN A 89 7.10 8.82 -11.20
C GLN A 89 6.73 7.42 -10.68
N MET A 90 6.57 6.41 -11.55
CA MET A 90 6.16 5.07 -11.14
C MET A 90 7.13 4.46 -10.12
N GLU A 91 8.44 4.61 -10.33
CA GLU A 91 9.45 4.14 -9.37
C GLU A 91 9.32 4.83 -8.01
N GLU A 92 9.01 6.13 -8.00
CA GLU A 92 8.82 6.91 -6.76
C GLU A 92 7.54 6.47 -6.03
N ARG A 93 6.44 6.21 -6.77
CA ARG A 93 5.19 5.67 -6.21
C ARG A 93 5.42 4.29 -5.60
N LEU A 94 6.17 3.42 -6.26
CA LEU A 94 6.55 2.11 -5.71
C LEU A 94 7.41 2.25 -4.45
N LYS A 95 8.36 3.19 -4.44
CA LYS A 95 9.17 3.48 -3.25
C LYS A 95 8.31 3.94 -2.08
N ILE A 96 7.27 4.75 -2.30
CA ILE A 96 6.33 5.16 -1.25
C ILE A 96 5.63 3.92 -0.66
N VAL A 97 5.16 3.00 -1.51
CA VAL A 97 4.53 1.76 -1.05
C VAL A 97 5.51 0.89 -0.26
N GLU A 98 6.75 0.72 -0.75
CA GLU A 98 7.78 -0.09 -0.10
C GLU A 98 8.28 0.50 1.23
N SER A 99 8.21 1.82 1.40
CA SER A 99 8.70 2.53 2.59
C SER A 99 7.66 2.71 3.69
N GLY A 100 6.41 2.32 3.45
CA GLY A 100 5.38 2.36 4.48
C GLY A 100 5.74 1.47 5.66
N ALA A 101 5.47 1.94 6.88
CA ALA A 101 5.79 1.20 8.11
C ALA A 101 5.04 -0.14 8.19
N PHE A 102 3.81 -0.18 7.66
CA PHE A 102 2.99 -1.38 7.52
C PHE A 102 1.93 -1.17 6.44
N LEU A 103 1.32 -2.28 6.00
CA LEU A 103 0.16 -2.32 5.10
C LEU A 103 -1.10 -2.64 5.90
N LEU A 104 -2.11 -1.77 5.81
CA LEU A 104 -3.44 -1.96 6.38
C LEU A 104 -4.42 -2.31 5.25
N CYS A 105 -4.93 -3.54 5.25
CA CYS A 105 -5.95 -3.99 4.30
C CYS A 105 -7.35 -3.70 4.85
N LEU A 106 -8.14 -2.94 4.10
CA LEU A 106 -9.55 -2.65 4.40
C LEU A 106 -10.42 -3.52 3.49
N ASP A 107 -10.59 -4.79 3.86
CA ASP A 107 -11.39 -5.75 3.09
C ASP A 107 -12.89 -5.49 3.24
N ASP A 108 -13.67 -5.74 2.18
CA ASP A 108 -15.15 -5.71 2.22
C ASP A 108 -15.80 -7.09 2.32
N GLU A 109 -14.99 -8.15 2.33
CA GLU A 109 -15.47 -9.51 2.48
C GLU A 109 -15.33 -9.95 3.93
N GLU A 110 -16.43 -10.39 4.53
CA GLU A 110 -16.42 -11.01 5.85
C GLU A 110 -16.13 -12.51 5.69
N PRO A 111 -15.26 -13.11 6.53
CA PRO A 111 -15.03 -14.54 6.48
C PRO A 111 -16.33 -15.27 6.82
N ALA A 112 -16.90 -16.00 5.85
CA ALA A 112 -18.07 -16.82 6.09
C ALA A 112 -17.72 -17.90 7.12
N SER A 113 -18.37 -17.84 8.29
CA SER A 113 -18.24 -18.88 9.30
C SER A 113 -18.86 -20.17 8.75
N ARG A 114 -18.10 -21.26 8.71
CA ARG A 114 -18.66 -22.59 8.44
C ARG A 114 -19.47 -23.02 9.66
N GLU A 115 -20.79 -23.03 9.55
CA GLU A 115 -21.63 -23.79 10.48
C GLU A 115 -21.35 -25.28 10.27
N GLN A 116 -20.99 -25.98 11.34
CA GLN A 116 -20.75 -27.43 11.34
C GLN A 116 -22.04 -28.21 11.57
#